data_AF-W7YJG1-F1
#
_entry.id   AF-W7YJG1-F1
#
_cell.length_a   1.000
_cell.length_b   1.000
_cell.length_c   1.000
_cell.angle_alpha   90.00
_cell.angle_beta   90.00
_cell.angle_gamma   90.00
#
_symmetry.space_group_name_H-M   'P 1'
#
loop_
_entity.id
_entity.type
_entity.pdbx_description
1 polymer ?
#
loop_
_entity_poly.entity_id
_entity_poly.type
_entity_poly.pdbx_seq_one_letter_code
_entity_poly.pdbx_strand_id
1 'polypeptide(L)' 'MITLASILRIPVSMHNVKEEEIFRPRAWGSFGTAEPESADYRACQTFGPLYK' A
#
# COMPACT_ATOMS: atom_id res chain seq x y z
N MET A 1 8.83 -3.97 6.69
CA MET A 1 7.46 -4.07 7.24
C MET A 1 6.36 -3.60 6.27
N ILE A 2 6.66 -2.75 5.26
CA ILE A 2 5.66 -2.20 4.32
C ILE A 2 4.94 -3.30 3.50
N THR A 3 5.65 -4.32 3.03
CA THR A 3 5.05 -5.43 2.28
C THR A 3 3.98 -6.17 3.08
N LEU A 4 4.24 -6.46 4.36
CA LEU A 4 3.26 -7.12 5.23
C LEU A 4 2.02 -6.24 5.46
N ALA A 5 2.22 -4.94 5.68
CA ALA A 5 1.12 -3.99 5.82
C ALA A 5 0.23 -3.97 4.57
N SER A 6 0.81 -4.01 3.37
CA SER A 6 0.04 -4.05 2.11
C SER A 6 -0.76 -5.35 1.93
N ILE A 7 -0.24 -6.50 2.39
CA ILE A 7 -0.97 -7.78 2.34
C ILE A 7 -2.19 -7.75 3.29
N LEU A 8 -2.01 -7.16 4.48
CA LEU A 8 -3.08 -6.99 5.47
C LEU A 8 -3.99 -5.78 5.16
N ARG A 9 -3.67 -5.01 4.12
CA ARG A 9 -4.42 -3.84 3.64
C ARG A 9 -4.52 -2.76 4.73
N ILE A 10 -3.40 -2.55 5.41
CA ILE A 10 -3.21 -1.50 6.42
C ILE A 10 -2.43 -0.36 5.74
N PRO A 11 -3.00 0.85 5.63
CA PRO A 11 -2.32 1.97 4.99
C PRO A 11 -1.14 2.45 5.84
N VAL A 12 0.01 2.67 5.20
CA VAL A 12 1.21 3.23 5.86
C VAL A 12 1.24 4.73 5.61
N SER A 13 0.96 5.53 6.65
CA SER A 13 0.90 7.01 6.57
C SER A 13 2.25 7.70 6.73
N MET A 14 3.26 6.98 7.23
CA MET A 14 4.61 7.52 7.44
C MET A 14 5.62 6.38 7.44
N HIS A 15 6.64 6.48 6.60
CA HIS A 15 7.83 5.63 6.66
C HIS A 15 9.05 6.40 6.16
N ASN A 16 10.23 6.02 6.61
CA ASN A 16 11.53 6.56 6.14
C ASN A 16 12.30 5.57 5.26
N VAL A 17 11.62 4.53 4.77
CA VAL A 17 12.18 3.54 3.83
C VAL A 17 12.27 4.16 2.43
N LYS A 18 13.35 3.85 1.71
CA LYS A 18 13.56 4.35 0.34
C LYS A 18 12.54 3.77 -0.63
N GLU A 19 12.16 4.54 -1.65
CA GLU A 19 11.09 4.16 -2.58
C GLU A 19 11.41 2.86 -3.35
N GLU A 20 12.68 2.64 -3.70
CA GLU A 20 13.13 1.42 -4.37
C GLU A 20 12.96 0.14 -3.54
N GLU A 21 12.85 0.26 -2.20
CA GLU A 21 12.64 -0.87 -1.29
C GLU A 21 11.15 -1.10 -0.96
N ILE A 22 10.25 -0.26 -1.49
CA ILE A 22 8.81 -0.39 -1.30
C ILE A 22 8.27 -1.49 -2.22
N PHE A 23 8.08 -2.68 -1.65
CA PHE A 23 7.46 -3.79 -2.35
C PHE A 23 6.00 -3.98 -1.93
N ARG A 24 5.06 -3.75 -2.87
CA ARG A 24 3.61 -3.92 -2.72
C ARG A 24 3.03 -4.82 -3.83
N PRO A 25 1.82 -5.39 -3.67
CA PRO A 25 1.18 -6.17 -4.72
C PRO A 25 0.99 -5.34 -5.99
N ARG A 26 1.16 -5.95 -7.17
CA ARG A 26 1.05 -5.26 -8.48
C ARG A 26 -0.27 -4.49 -8.66
N ALA A 27 -1.34 -4.93 -8.00
CA ALA A 27 -2.64 -4.25 -8.00
C ALA A 27 -2.58 -2.80 -7.48
N TRP A 28 -1.65 -2.46 -6.58
CA TRP A 28 -1.48 -1.08 -6.06
C TRP A 28 -1.04 -0.10 -7.15
N GLY A 29 -0.31 -0.56 -8.18
CA GLY A 29 0.14 0.27 -9.29
C GLY A 29 -1.00 0.87 -10.12
N SER A 30 -2.18 0.24 -10.11
CA SER A 30 -3.37 0.75 -10.79
C SER A 30 -4.04 1.90 -10.04
N PHE A 31 -3.75 2.08 -8.75
CA PHE A 31 -4.32 3.15 -7.93
C PHE A 31 -3.50 4.44 -8.00
N GLY A 32 -2.26 4.39 -8.49
CA GLY A 32 -1.41 5.56 -8.68
C GLY A 32 0.05 5.18 -8.63
N THR A 33 0.85 5.75 -9.53
CA THR A 33 2.29 5.46 -9.65
C THR A 33 3.18 6.61 -9.19
N ALA A 34 2.66 7.84 -9.13
CA ALA A 34 3.42 9.02 -8.72
C ALA A 34 3.40 9.28 -7.21
N GLU A 35 2.36 8.80 -6.52
CA GLU A 35 2.11 9.09 -5.10
C GLU A 35 1.85 7.77 -4.35
N PRO A 36 2.90 7.08 -3.86
CA PRO A 36 2.79 5.75 -3.28
C PRO A 36 1.92 5.72 -2.02
N GLU A 37 1.86 6.80 -1.24
CA GLU A 37 0.99 6.92 -0.06
C GLU A 37 -0.48 7.01 -0.46
N SER A 38 -0.82 7.92 -1.38
CA SER A 38 -2.19 8.07 -1.89
C SER A 38 -2.72 6.80 -2.54
N ALA A 39 -1.86 6.08 -3.27
CA ALA A 39 -2.20 4.79 -3.85
C ALA A 39 -2.49 3.73 -2.77
N ASP A 40 -1.74 3.73 -1.68
CA ASP A 40 -1.90 2.80 -0.56
C ASP A 40 -3.25 3.00 0.16
N TYR A 41 -3.62 4.27 0.41
CA TYR A 41 -4.91 4.61 1.00
C TYR A 41 -6.09 4.15 0.12
N ARG A 42 -6.03 4.44 -1.19
CA ARG A 42 -7.10 4.07 -2.13
C ARG A 42 -7.22 2.56 -2.28
N ALA A 43 -6.10 1.84 -2.36
CA ALA A 43 -6.10 0.39 -2.44
C ALA A 43 -6.66 -0.25 -1.16
N CYS A 44 -6.19 0.17 0.02
CA CYS A 44 -6.67 -0.36 1.30
C CYS A 44 -8.16 -0.10 1.51
N GLN A 45 -8.65 1.10 1.13
CA GLN A 45 -10.07 1.44 1.18
C GLN A 45 -10.91 0.59 0.21
N THR A 46 -10.39 0.31 -0.99
CA THR A 46 -11.11 -0.46 -2.02
C THR A 46 -11.18 -1.94 -1.67
N PHE A 47 -10.08 -2.54 -1.21
CA PHE A 47 -10.04 -3.98 -0.90
C PHE A 47 -10.63 -4.32 0.48
N GLY A 48 -10.65 -3.37 1.42
CA GLY A 48 -11.15 -3.59 2.78
C GLY A 48 -10.36 -4.66 3.56
N PRO A 49 -10.69 -4.95 4.82
CA PRO A 49 -9.93 -5.93 5.61
C PRO A 49 -10.00 -7.35 5.03
N LEU A 50 -8.93 -8.14 5.20
CA LEU A 50 -8.83 -9.53 4.69
C LEU A 50 -9.82 -10.48 5.39
N TYR A 51 -10.11 -10.24 6.66
CA TYR A 51 -11.05 -11.03 7.46
C TYR A 51 -12.17 -10.11 7.96
N LYS A 52 -13.42 -10.58 7.89
CA LYS A 52 -14.61 -9.93 8.46
C LYS A 52 -15.31 -10.91 9.38
#